data_AF-A0A382T9G1-F1
#
_entry.id   AF-A0A382T9G1-F1
#
_cell.length_a   1.000
_cell.length_b   1.000
_cell.length_c   1.000
_cell.angle_alpha   90.00
_cell.angle_beta   90.00
_cell.angle_gamma   90.00
#
_symmetry.space_group_name_H-M   'P 1'
#
loop_
_entity.id
_entity.type
_entity.pdbx_description
1 polymer ?
#
loop_
_entity_poly.entity_id
_entity_poly.type
_entity_poly.pdbx_seq_one_letter_code
_entity_poly.pdbx_strand_id
1 'polypeptide(L)'
;LFCGDQFYESFSNLSSPMLEPRPVEGWITSLEEMSALKPRYLIPSHTVAITGKENVQQVLNHRTEAIKYVYDETVNAMNNGLSIEQAVASISLPEDLVNSPQLRELYGTVAWSVRGIYQGETGWYTGNGSDLNPLPDHFQAREIVKLVGGANTILARAVELQEAGEHQLVCELTDVVISANPEDRLARIIKSFSLDYLGVTGGNINSMGFYRSAAARERMMANYRLGS
;
A
#
# COMPACT_ATOMS: atom_id res chain seq x y z
N LEU A 1 -28.81 -8.31 8.61
CA LEU A 1 -28.35 -6.95 8.35
C LEU A 1 -27.53 -6.99 7.06
N PHE A 2 -27.95 -6.25 6.04
CA PHE A 2 -27.14 -6.05 4.84
C PHE A 2 -26.18 -4.88 5.11
N CYS A 3 -24.88 -5.11 5.03
CA CYS A 3 -23.86 -4.12 5.42
C CYS A 3 -23.12 -3.47 4.24
N GLY A 4 -23.49 -3.82 3.00
CA GLY A 4 -22.78 -3.36 1.81
C GLY A 4 -21.30 -3.72 1.85
N ASP A 5 -20.45 -2.78 1.45
CA ASP A 5 -18.98 -2.92 1.44
C ASP A 5 -18.30 -2.42 2.72
N GLN A 6 -19.09 -2.06 3.75
CA GLN A 6 -18.54 -1.67 5.05
C GLN A 6 -17.87 -2.85 5.78
N PHE A 7 -18.23 -4.07 5.38
CA PHE A 7 -17.64 -5.32 5.86
C PHE A 7 -17.47 -6.33 4.72
N TYR A 8 -16.36 -7.07 4.75
CA TYR A 8 -16.01 -8.21 3.91
C TYR A 8 -14.78 -8.91 4.53
N GLU A 9 -14.46 -10.15 4.15
CA GLU A 9 -13.36 -10.94 4.74
C GLU A 9 -11.94 -10.49 4.31
N SER A 10 -11.59 -9.25 4.67
CA SER A 10 -10.27 -8.63 4.55
C SER A 10 -10.26 -7.34 5.37
N PHE A 11 -9.07 -6.84 5.72
CA PHE A 11 -8.91 -5.47 6.19
C PHE A 11 -9.57 -4.48 5.23
N SER A 12 -10.25 -3.47 5.78
CA SER A 12 -10.96 -2.47 5.00
C SER A 12 -9.98 -1.69 4.13
N ASN A 13 -10.27 -1.66 2.84
CA ASN A 13 -9.65 -0.74 1.91
C ASN A 13 -10.18 0.68 2.20
N LEU A 14 -9.64 1.37 3.21
CA LEU A 14 -10.05 2.74 3.55
C LEU A 14 -9.52 3.74 2.52
N SER A 15 -8.35 3.45 1.96
CA SER A 15 -7.76 4.19 0.85
C SER A 15 -7.24 3.24 -0.21
N SER A 16 -7.80 3.36 -1.41
CA SER A 16 -7.26 2.68 -2.58
C SER A 16 -6.14 3.55 -3.16
N PRO A 17 -4.99 2.99 -3.58
CA PRO A 17 -3.91 3.77 -4.18
C PRO A 17 -4.30 4.62 -5.40
N MET A 18 -5.47 4.38 -6.00
CA MET A 18 -5.94 5.06 -7.21
C MET A 18 -7.07 6.07 -6.98
N LEU A 19 -7.63 6.18 -5.77
CA LEU A 19 -8.85 6.95 -5.52
C LEU A 19 -8.66 7.87 -4.31
N GLU A 20 -9.58 8.82 -4.17
CA GLU A 20 -9.66 9.64 -2.96
C GLU A 20 -9.86 8.75 -1.71
N PRO A 21 -9.22 9.09 -0.59
CA PRO A 21 -9.42 8.41 0.68
C PRO A 21 -10.90 8.47 1.11
N ARG A 22 -11.39 7.39 1.71
CA ARG A 22 -12.76 7.35 2.23
C ARG A 22 -12.86 8.10 3.55
N PRO A 23 -14.03 8.67 3.89
CA PRO A 23 -14.26 9.30 5.19
C PRO A 23 -14.27 8.24 6.30
N VAL A 24 -13.16 8.11 7.03
CA VAL A 24 -12.94 7.04 8.02
C VAL A 24 -13.89 7.17 9.22
N GLU A 25 -14.15 8.38 9.71
CA GLU A 25 -15.09 8.61 10.81
C GLU A 25 -16.52 8.11 10.47
N GLY A 26 -16.98 8.36 9.24
CA GLY A 26 -18.28 7.88 8.76
C GLY A 26 -18.34 6.35 8.63
N TRP A 27 -17.22 5.72 8.26
CA TRP A 27 -17.07 4.26 8.23
C TRP A 27 -17.19 3.68 9.65
N ILE A 28 -16.48 4.27 10.62
CA ILE A 28 -16.52 3.86 12.03
C ILE A 28 -17.96 3.98 12.57
N THR A 29 -18.60 5.14 12.35
CA THR A 29 -19.98 5.40 12.78
C THR A 29 -20.93 4.34 12.24
N SER A 30 -20.81 4.02 10.95
CA SER A 30 -21.63 2.98 10.32
C SER A 30 -21.46 1.63 11.00
N LEU A 31 -20.24 1.22 11.32
CA LEU A 31 -19.99 -0.06 12.00
C LEU A 31 -20.54 -0.10 13.42
N GLU A 32 -20.46 1.01 14.15
CA GLU A 32 -21.05 1.14 15.49
C GLU A 32 -22.57 1.05 15.46
N GLU A 33 -23.22 1.72 14.51
CA GLU A 33 -24.66 1.63 14.29
C GLU A 33 -25.08 0.19 13.96
N MET A 34 -24.35 -0.47 13.05
CA MET A 34 -24.60 -1.87 12.68
C MET A 34 -24.46 -2.82 13.88
N SER A 35 -23.45 -2.58 14.72
CA SER A 35 -23.19 -3.31 15.96
C SER A 35 -24.33 -3.10 16.98
N ALA A 36 -24.82 -1.87 17.13
CA ALA A 36 -25.90 -1.52 18.05
C ALA A 36 -27.24 -2.23 17.73
N LEU A 37 -27.49 -2.59 16.47
CA LEU A 37 -28.66 -3.36 16.05
C LEU A 37 -28.65 -4.82 16.55
N LYS A 38 -27.51 -5.32 17.05
CA LYS A 38 -27.30 -6.69 17.53
C LYS A 38 -27.82 -7.78 16.56
N PRO A 39 -27.47 -7.71 15.26
CA PRO A 39 -28.02 -8.62 14.27
C PRO A 39 -27.54 -10.06 14.44
N ARG A 40 -28.40 -11.03 14.12
CA ARG A 40 -28.03 -12.47 14.09
C ARG A 40 -27.31 -12.89 12.80
N TYR A 41 -27.49 -12.12 11.73
CA TYR A 41 -26.93 -12.39 10.41
C TYR A 41 -26.36 -11.09 9.83
N LEU A 42 -25.11 -11.13 9.39
CA LEU A 42 -24.44 -10.05 8.67
C LEU A 42 -24.20 -10.50 7.22
N ILE A 43 -24.76 -9.77 6.27
CA ILE A 43 -24.78 -10.13 4.85
C ILE A 43 -24.03 -9.03 4.07
N PRO A 44 -22.74 -9.22 3.77
CA PRO A 44 -21.95 -8.29 2.97
C PRO A 44 -22.26 -8.42 1.47
N SER A 45 -21.93 -7.40 0.68
CA SER A 45 -22.00 -7.47 -0.79
C SER A 45 -20.96 -8.44 -1.38
N HIS A 46 -19.89 -8.67 -0.65
CA HIS A 46 -18.76 -9.51 -1.03
C HIS A 46 -18.43 -10.50 0.09
N THR A 47 -17.78 -11.62 -0.25
CA THR A 47 -17.40 -12.68 0.71
C THR A 47 -18.60 -13.37 1.38
N VAL A 48 -18.36 -14.18 2.41
CA VAL A 48 -19.38 -15.04 3.04
C VAL A 48 -20.15 -14.31 4.14
N ALA A 49 -21.42 -14.67 4.31
CA ALA A 49 -22.24 -14.15 5.40
C ALA A 49 -21.76 -14.67 6.77
N ILE A 50 -21.83 -13.81 7.78
CA ILE A 50 -21.52 -14.18 9.17
C ILE A 50 -22.83 -14.50 9.89
N THR A 51 -22.86 -15.63 10.59
CA THR A 51 -24.06 -16.14 11.26
C THR A 51 -23.80 -16.35 12.76
N GLY A 52 -24.84 -16.12 13.56
CA GLY A 52 -24.75 -16.17 15.03
C GLY A 52 -24.51 -14.79 15.60
N LYS A 53 -25.27 -14.44 16.64
CA LYS A 53 -25.27 -13.08 17.20
C LYS A 53 -23.91 -12.72 17.79
N GLU A 54 -23.29 -13.67 18.48
CA GLU A 54 -21.99 -13.52 19.13
C GLU A 54 -20.88 -13.35 18.08
N ASN A 55 -20.88 -14.17 17.03
CA ASN A 55 -19.91 -14.06 15.92
C ASN A 55 -20.04 -12.72 15.20
N VAL A 56 -21.27 -12.30 14.89
CA VAL A 56 -21.52 -11.02 14.22
C VAL A 56 -21.07 -9.85 15.09
N GLN A 57 -21.35 -9.90 16.39
CA GLN A 57 -20.90 -8.89 17.34
C GLN A 57 -19.37 -8.81 17.40
N GLN A 58 -18.70 -9.95 17.44
CA GLN A 58 -17.24 -10.03 17.50
C GLN A 58 -16.59 -9.44 16.25
N VAL A 59 -17.02 -9.84 15.05
CA VAL A 59 -16.38 -9.36 13.80
C VAL A 59 -16.62 -7.88 13.56
N LEU A 60 -17.80 -7.34 13.94
CA LEU A 60 -18.07 -5.90 13.85
C LEU A 60 -17.20 -5.13 14.85
N ASN A 61 -17.07 -5.61 16.09
CA ASN A 61 -16.23 -4.97 17.09
C ASN A 61 -14.76 -4.96 16.69
N HIS A 62 -14.20 -6.11 16.29
CA HIS A 62 -12.82 -6.20 15.80
C HIS A 62 -12.58 -5.28 14.61
N ARG A 63 -13.55 -5.16 13.68
CA ARG A 63 -13.44 -4.25 12.54
C ARG A 63 -13.41 -2.79 12.98
N THR A 64 -14.30 -2.39 13.87
CA THR A 64 -14.36 -1.04 14.41
C THR A 64 -13.08 -0.70 15.17
N GLU A 65 -12.61 -1.59 16.04
CA GLU A 65 -11.38 -1.43 16.82
C GLU A 65 -10.15 -1.30 15.91
N ALA A 66 -10.04 -2.14 14.87
CA ALA A 66 -8.92 -2.07 13.94
C ALA A 66 -8.87 -0.76 13.16
N ILE A 67 -10.02 -0.27 12.69
CA ILE A 67 -10.09 0.99 11.94
C ILE A 67 -9.82 2.19 12.85
N LYS A 68 -10.41 2.21 14.06
CA LYS A 68 -10.14 3.24 15.08
C LYS A 68 -8.67 3.29 15.43
N TYR A 69 -8.06 2.14 15.72
CA TYR A 69 -6.64 2.04 16.04
C TYR A 69 -5.77 2.64 14.93
N VAL A 70 -6.00 2.26 13.66
CA VAL A 70 -5.21 2.81 12.54
C VAL A 70 -5.42 4.31 12.38
N TYR A 71 -6.64 4.82 12.60
CA TYR A 71 -6.92 6.26 12.57
C TYR A 71 -6.20 7.01 13.68
N ASP A 72 -6.40 6.59 14.93
CA ASP A 72 -5.83 7.23 16.12
C ASP A 72 -4.30 7.20 16.07
N GLU A 73 -3.69 6.07 15.69
CA GLU A 73 -2.23 5.98 15.58
C GLU A 73 -1.66 6.80 14.41
N THR A 74 -2.41 6.95 13.31
CA THR A 74 -2.00 7.86 12.22
C THR A 74 -2.01 9.30 12.70
N VAL A 75 -3.07 9.71 13.41
CA VAL A 75 -3.18 11.06 14.00
C VAL A 75 -2.09 11.29 15.06
N ASN A 76 -1.82 10.30 15.91
CA ASN A 76 -0.73 10.35 16.87
C ASN A 76 0.63 10.50 16.19
N ALA A 77 0.90 9.75 15.12
CA ALA A 77 2.15 9.86 14.36
C ALA A 77 2.32 11.28 13.79
N MET A 78 1.27 11.84 13.18
CA MET A 78 1.27 13.22 12.67
C MET A 78 1.55 14.25 13.77
N ASN A 79 0.87 14.14 14.91
CA ASN A 79 1.06 15.05 16.04
C ASN A 79 2.47 14.98 16.64
N ASN A 80 3.15 13.82 16.51
CA ASN A 80 4.54 13.64 16.91
C ASN A 80 5.56 14.02 15.82
N GLY A 81 5.09 14.55 14.68
CA GLY A 81 5.95 15.02 13.59
C GLY A 81 6.58 13.90 12.76
N LEU A 82 6.04 12.69 12.81
CA LEU A 82 6.50 11.60 11.93
C LEU A 82 6.04 11.88 10.51
N SER A 83 6.90 11.61 9.53
CA SER A 83 6.51 11.62 8.12
C SER A 83 5.54 10.47 7.80
N ILE A 84 4.84 10.57 6.67
CA ILE A 84 3.96 9.50 6.16
C ILE A 84 4.67 8.14 6.08
N GLU A 85 5.93 8.12 5.63
CA GLU A 85 6.72 6.89 5.53
C GLU A 85 7.08 6.32 6.90
N GLN A 86 7.40 7.18 7.87
CA GLN A 86 7.66 6.76 9.26
C GLN A 86 6.39 6.24 9.95
N ALA A 87 5.23 6.86 9.68
CA ALA A 87 3.94 6.41 10.18
C ALA A 87 3.59 5.02 9.60
N VAL A 88 3.72 4.85 8.28
CA VAL A 88 3.47 3.55 7.61
C VAL A 88 4.38 2.45 8.16
N ALA A 89 5.65 2.76 8.42
CA ALA A 89 6.62 1.79 8.94
C ALA A 89 6.42 1.42 10.42
N SER A 90 5.76 2.27 11.21
CA SER A 90 5.59 2.07 12.66
C SER A 90 4.22 1.52 13.06
N ILE A 91 3.18 1.77 12.26
CA ILE A 91 1.80 1.39 12.60
C ILE A 91 1.51 -0.03 12.10
N SER A 92 1.18 -0.92 13.02
CA SER A 92 0.73 -2.28 12.75
C SER A 92 -0.39 -2.66 13.71
N LEU A 93 -1.34 -3.50 13.28
CA LEU A 93 -2.44 -3.90 14.16
C LEU A 93 -1.91 -4.64 15.39
N PRO A 94 -2.50 -4.42 16.58
CA PRO A 94 -2.14 -5.16 17.78
C PRO A 94 -2.43 -6.67 17.63
N GLU A 95 -1.76 -7.48 18.45
CA GLU A 95 -1.69 -8.95 18.30
C GLU A 95 -3.06 -9.65 18.35
N ASP A 96 -3.98 -9.11 19.13
CA ASP A 96 -5.36 -9.58 19.25
C ASP A 96 -6.17 -9.35 17.97
N LEU A 97 -5.85 -8.30 17.20
CA LEU A 97 -6.51 -7.97 15.93
C LEU A 97 -5.82 -8.60 14.72
N VAL A 98 -4.49 -8.68 14.69
CA VAL A 98 -3.73 -9.19 13.52
C VAL A 98 -4.03 -10.67 13.21
N ASN A 99 -4.35 -11.45 14.24
CA ASN A 99 -4.68 -12.87 14.11
C ASN A 99 -6.11 -13.13 13.63
N SER A 100 -6.95 -12.09 13.55
CA SER A 100 -8.32 -12.18 13.07
C SER A 100 -8.34 -12.47 11.56
N PRO A 101 -8.94 -13.60 11.10
CA PRO A 101 -9.02 -13.90 9.67
C PRO A 101 -9.70 -12.79 8.85
N GLN A 102 -10.65 -12.08 9.44
CA GLN A 102 -11.42 -11.00 8.80
C GLN A 102 -10.64 -9.69 8.69
N LEU A 103 -9.44 -9.60 9.26
CA LEU A 103 -8.55 -8.43 9.21
C LEU A 103 -7.26 -8.70 8.44
N ARG A 104 -7.12 -9.85 7.78
CA ARG A 104 -6.01 -10.09 6.86
C ARG A 104 -6.01 -9.06 5.73
N GLU A 105 -4.84 -8.62 5.32
CA GLU A 105 -4.67 -7.58 4.29
C GLU A 105 -4.77 -8.12 2.86
N LEU A 106 -5.82 -8.91 2.58
CA LEU A 106 -6.00 -9.54 1.26
C LEU A 106 -6.43 -8.53 0.19
N TYR A 107 -7.07 -7.43 0.59
CA TYR A 107 -7.62 -6.40 -0.29
C TYR A 107 -7.19 -4.99 0.11
N GLY A 108 -7.61 -4.49 1.27
CA GLY A 108 -7.04 -3.29 1.90
C GLY A 108 -5.80 -3.61 2.72
N THR A 109 -5.00 -2.60 3.02
CA THR A 109 -3.83 -2.72 3.91
C THR A 109 -3.83 -1.58 4.93
N VAL A 110 -3.24 -1.80 6.09
CA VAL A 110 -2.96 -0.78 7.10
C VAL A 110 -2.11 0.31 6.48
N ALA A 111 -1.06 -0.05 5.74
CA ALA A 111 -0.17 0.91 5.09
C ALA A 111 -0.92 1.88 4.16
N TRP A 112 -1.84 1.39 3.32
CA TRP A 112 -2.62 2.26 2.43
C TRP A 112 -3.62 3.11 3.22
N SER A 113 -4.23 2.55 4.26
CA SER A 113 -5.12 3.30 5.15
C SER A 113 -4.41 4.44 5.87
N VAL A 114 -3.23 4.19 6.44
CA VAL A 114 -2.37 5.23 7.04
C VAL A 114 -2.08 6.32 6.01
N ARG A 115 -1.67 5.95 4.79
CA ARG A 115 -1.40 6.94 3.73
C ARG A 115 -2.62 7.80 3.39
N GLY A 116 -3.80 7.19 3.27
CA GLY A 116 -5.02 7.91 2.95
C GLY A 116 -5.48 8.85 4.05
N ILE A 117 -5.39 8.41 5.31
CA ILE A 117 -5.73 9.24 6.48
C ILE A 117 -4.76 10.41 6.56
N TYR A 118 -3.45 10.14 6.49
CA TYR A 118 -2.41 11.18 6.51
C TYR A 118 -2.65 12.22 5.41
N GLN A 119 -2.87 11.78 4.16
CA GLN A 119 -3.13 12.68 3.04
C GLN A 119 -4.43 13.48 3.22
N GLY A 120 -5.48 12.88 3.79
CA GLY A 120 -6.75 13.55 4.07
C GLY A 120 -6.61 14.68 5.09
N GLU A 121 -5.77 14.47 6.11
CA GLU A 121 -5.58 15.43 7.21
C GLU A 121 -4.55 16.54 6.89
N THR A 122 -3.45 16.21 6.20
CA THR A 122 -2.34 17.17 5.98
C THR A 122 -2.24 17.68 4.54
N GLY A 123 -2.94 17.06 3.59
CA GLY A 123 -2.71 17.29 2.16
C GLY A 123 -1.37 16.73 1.68
N TRP A 124 -0.78 17.36 0.67
CA TRP A 124 0.42 16.86 -0.03
C TRP A 124 1.74 17.43 0.49
N TYR A 125 1.73 18.56 1.20
CA TYR A 125 2.96 19.20 1.67
C TYR A 125 3.48 18.54 2.94
N THR A 126 4.70 18.03 2.90
CA THR A 126 5.32 17.24 3.98
C THR A 126 5.89 18.08 5.12
N GLY A 127 5.97 19.41 4.94
CA GLY A 127 6.72 20.30 5.84
C GLY A 127 8.19 20.50 5.43
N ASN A 128 8.73 19.69 4.53
CA ASN A 128 10.06 19.90 3.95
C ASN A 128 10.00 20.94 2.84
N GLY A 129 10.73 22.05 2.99
CA GLY A 129 10.72 23.16 2.03
C GLY A 129 11.11 22.78 0.59
N SER A 130 11.90 21.71 0.41
CA SER A 130 12.23 21.19 -0.92
C SER A 130 11.04 20.56 -1.65
N ASP A 131 10.00 20.17 -0.93
CA ASP A 131 8.82 19.49 -1.48
C ASP A 131 7.77 20.49 -1.99
N LEU A 132 7.93 21.80 -1.71
CA LEU A 132 7.00 22.85 -2.18
C LEU A 132 7.02 23.01 -3.70
N ASN A 133 8.23 22.98 -4.29
CA ASN A 133 8.45 23.16 -5.72
C ASN A 133 9.62 22.28 -6.17
N PRO A 134 9.47 20.95 -6.14
CA PRO A 134 10.55 20.05 -6.53
C PRO A 134 10.88 20.23 -8.01
N LEU A 135 12.16 20.05 -8.35
CA LEU A 135 12.54 19.89 -9.75
C LEU A 135 11.98 18.56 -10.28
N PRO A 136 11.76 18.43 -11.61
CA PRO A 136 11.47 17.13 -12.19
C PRO A 136 12.53 16.09 -11.81
N ASP A 137 12.11 14.88 -11.44
CA ASP A 137 12.96 13.85 -10.83
C ASP A 137 14.24 13.53 -11.62
N HIS A 138 14.19 13.65 -12.95
CA HIS A 138 15.32 13.40 -13.82
C HIS A 138 16.53 14.33 -13.57
N PHE A 139 16.33 15.51 -12.96
CA PHE A 139 17.44 16.39 -12.56
C PHE A 139 18.26 15.76 -11.44
N GLN A 140 17.59 15.35 -10.34
CA GLN A 140 18.24 14.71 -9.21
C GLN A 140 18.81 13.34 -9.60
N ALA A 141 18.04 12.55 -10.36
CA ALA A 141 18.45 11.22 -10.78
C ALA A 141 19.75 11.21 -11.60
N ARG A 142 19.91 12.15 -12.55
CA ARG A 142 21.16 12.29 -13.33
C ARG A 142 22.37 12.61 -12.45
N GLU A 143 22.19 13.45 -11.43
CA GLU A 143 23.28 13.78 -10.51
C GLU A 143 23.63 12.57 -9.63
N ILE A 144 22.66 11.83 -9.11
CA ILE A 144 22.89 10.59 -8.36
C ILE A 144 23.68 9.59 -9.22
N VAL A 145 23.24 9.33 -10.46
CA VAL A 145 23.91 8.42 -11.39
C VAL A 145 25.36 8.85 -11.64
N LYS A 146 25.62 10.16 -11.78
CA LYS A 146 26.97 10.70 -11.94
C LYS A 146 27.84 10.49 -10.69
N LEU A 147 27.29 10.76 -9.50
CA LEU A 147 27.99 10.62 -8.21
C LEU A 147 28.43 9.18 -7.94
N VAL A 148 27.62 8.19 -8.32
CA VAL A 148 27.93 6.76 -8.13
C VAL A 148 28.78 6.15 -9.26
N GLY A 149 29.21 6.96 -10.23
CA GLY A 149 30.08 6.51 -11.33
C GLY A 149 29.36 5.88 -12.52
N GLY A 150 28.04 6.06 -12.65
CA GLY A 150 27.25 5.65 -13.80
C GLY A 150 26.16 4.63 -13.50
N ALA A 151 25.24 4.45 -14.46
CA ALA A 151 24.06 3.59 -14.30
C ALA A 151 24.43 2.13 -14.05
N ASN A 152 25.48 1.63 -14.70
CA ASN A 152 25.93 0.25 -14.56
C ASN A 152 26.29 -0.12 -13.11
N THR A 153 26.80 0.82 -12.31
CA THR A 153 27.09 0.59 -10.88
C THR A 153 25.82 0.31 -10.11
N ILE A 154 24.76 1.09 -10.34
CA ILE A 154 23.45 0.90 -9.71
C ILE A 154 22.84 -0.42 -10.16
N LEU A 155 22.88 -0.72 -11.45
CA LEU A 155 22.28 -1.95 -12.01
C LEU A 155 23.00 -3.21 -11.54
N ALA A 156 24.32 -3.20 -11.41
CA ALA A 156 25.07 -4.30 -10.81
C ALA A 156 24.60 -4.56 -9.37
N ARG A 157 24.48 -3.50 -8.56
CA ARG A 157 23.96 -3.61 -7.19
C ARG A 157 22.51 -4.08 -7.16
N ALA A 158 21.68 -3.63 -8.10
CA ALA A 158 20.29 -4.06 -8.20
C ALA A 158 20.17 -5.57 -8.48
N VAL A 159 21.06 -6.14 -9.31
CA VAL A 159 21.10 -7.60 -9.53
C VAL A 159 21.49 -8.35 -8.25
N GLU A 160 22.50 -7.90 -7.52
CA GLU A 160 22.88 -8.50 -6.22
C GLU A 160 21.71 -8.47 -5.21
N LEU A 161 20.98 -7.35 -5.15
CA LEU A 161 19.82 -7.19 -4.28
C LEU A 161 18.65 -8.08 -4.72
N GLN A 162 18.49 -8.29 -6.03
CA GLN A 162 17.49 -9.21 -6.56
C GLN A 162 17.77 -10.65 -6.12
N GLU A 163 19.03 -11.08 -6.11
CA GLU A 163 19.45 -12.39 -5.59
C GLU A 163 19.26 -12.50 -4.07
N ALA A 164 19.40 -11.39 -3.35
CA ALA A 164 19.14 -11.30 -1.91
C ALA A 164 17.64 -11.23 -1.54
N GLY A 165 16.74 -11.15 -2.53
CA GLY A 165 15.29 -11.04 -2.30
C GLY A 165 14.80 -9.62 -1.98
N GLU A 166 15.64 -8.60 -2.10
CA GLU A 166 15.35 -7.19 -1.78
C GLU A 166 14.63 -6.47 -2.93
N HIS A 167 13.56 -7.08 -3.46
CA HIS A 167 12.92 -6.69 -4.71
C HIS A 167 12.33 -5.28 -4.72
N GLN A 168 11.82 -4.80 -3.58
CA GLN A 168 11.31 -3.43 -3.47
C GLN A 168 12.44 -2.41 -3.65
N LEU A 169 13.59 -2.64 -3.02
CA LEU A 169 14.78 -1.80 -3.19
C LEU A 169 15.34 -1.88 -4.61
N VAL A 170 15.28 -3.05 -5.27
CA VAL A 170 15.63 -3.18 -6.69
C VAL A 170 14.79 -2.24 -7.55
N CYS A 171 13.47 -2.20 -7.34
CA CYS A 171 12.58 -1.30 -8.07
C CYS A 171 13.00 0.17 -7.87
N GLU A 172 13.21 0.59 -6.63
CA GLU A 172 13.60 1.98 -6.30
C GLU A 172 14.94 2.39 -6.90
N LEU A 173 15.95 1.50 -6.88
CA LEU A 173 17.24 1.76 -7.51
C LEU A 173 17.15 1.85 -9.03
N THR A 174 16.36 0.96 -9.65
CA THR A 174 16.12 1.04 -11.10
C THR A 174 15.32 2.28 -11.50
N ASP A 175 14.46 2.81 -10.62
CA ASP A 175 13.74 4.06 -10.86
C ASP A 175 14.66 5.27 -10.94
N VAL A 176 15.76 5.30 -10.17
CA VAL A 176 16.81 6.33 -10.32
C VAL A 176 17.43 6.25 -11.71
N VAL A 177 17.78 5.05 -12.19
CA VAL A 177 18.37 4.87 -13.53
C VAL A 177 17.39 5.27 -14.64
N ILE A 178 16.14 4.82 -14.55
CA ILE A 178 15.08 5.12 -15.53
C ILE A 178 14.74 6.61 -15.55
N SER A 179 14.71 7.27 -14.39
CA SER A 179 14.49 8.72 -14.30
C SER A 179 15.63 9.50 -14.93
N ALA A 180 16.88 9.04 -14.78
CA ALA A 180 18.05 9.66 -15.41
C ALA A 180 18.09 9.43 -16.93
N ASN A 181 17.71 8.23 -17.38
CA ASN A 181 17.65 7.83 -18.79
C ASN A 181 16.43 6.93 -19.05
N PRO A 182 15.31 7.49 -19.55
CA PRO A 182 14.10 6.70 -19.82
C PRO A 182 14.28 5.57 -20.84
N GLU A 183 15.33 5.61 -21.67
CA GLU A 183 15.60 4.59 -22.68
C GLU A 183 16.51 3.46 -22.17
N ASP A 184 16.86 3.45 -20.87
CA ASP A 184 17.67 2.38 -20.28
C ASP A 184 16.87 1.06 -20.21
N ARG A 185 17.06 0.24 -21.24
CA ARG A 185 16.35 -1.04 -21.39
C ARG A 185 16.69 -2.02 -20.28
N LEU A 186 17.93 -2.04 -19.79
CA LEU A 186 18.37 -3.01 -18.79
C LEU A 186 17.72 -2.71 -17.44
N ALA A 187 17.69 -1.45 -17.02
CA ALA A 187 17.02 -1.01 -15.80
C ALA A 187 15.54 -1.43 -15.79
N ARG A 188 14.83 -1.18 -16.89
CA ARG A 188 13.41 -1.56 -17.05
C ARG A 188 13.19 -3.07 -16.98
N ILE A 189 14.07 -3.86 -17.59
CA ILE A 189 13.99 -5.32 -17.56
C ILE A 189 14.17 -5.82 -16.12
N ILE A 190 15.23 -5.39 -15.43
CA ILE A 190 15.51 -5.74 -14.02
C ILE A 190 14.31 -5.38 -13.15
N LYS A 191 13.81 -4.14 -13.25
CA LYS A 191 12.62 -3.68 -12.53
C LYS A 191 11.42 -4.59 -12.77
N SER A 192 11.15 -4.96 -14.02
CA SER A 192 9.99 -5.78 -14.37
C SER A 192 9.98 -7.15 -13.68
N PHE A 193 11.15 -7.77 -13.48
CA PHE A 193 11.24 -9.06 -12.79
C PHE A 193 11.00 -8.92 -11.29
N SER A 194 11.53 -7.87 -10.66
CA SER A 194 11.25 -7.58 -9.26
C SER A 194 9.80 -7.20 -8.99
N LEU A 195 9.16 -6.45 -9.90
CA LEU A 195 7.72 -6.16 -9.83
C LEU A 195 6.89 -7.45 -9.92
N ASP A 196 7.20 -8.37 -10.83
CA ASP A 196 6.50 -9.66 -10.89
C ASP A 196 6.66 -10.48 -9.61
N TYR A 197 7.87 -10.51 -9.03
CA TYR A 197 8.11 -11.19 -7.77
C TYR A 197 7.23 -10.61 -6.65
N LEU A 198 7.27 -9.29 -6.45
CA LEU A 198 6.44 -8.59 -5.46
C LEU A 198 4.95 -8.85 -5.66
N GLY A 199 4.51 -8.90 -6.92
CA GLY A 199 3.13 -9.21 -7.27
C GLY A 199 2.71 -10.63 -6.87
N VAL A 200 3.58 -11.62 -7.02
CA VAL A 200 3.29 -13.02 -6.68
C VAL A 200 3.40 -13.28 -5.17
N THR A 201 4.36 -12.65 -4.48
CA THR A 201 4.63 -12.93 -3.06
C THR A 201 3.89 -12.03 -2.08
N GLY A 202 3.32 -10.90 -2.54
CA GLY A 202 2.74 -9.87 -1.67
C GLY A 202 1.41 -10.21 -0.98
N GLY A 203 0.74 -11.32 -1.33
CA GLY A 203 -0.46 -11.81 -0.64
C GLY A 203 -1.74 -10.97 -0.77
N ASN A 204 -1.65 -9.74 -1.27
CA ASN A 204 -2.77 -8.83 -1.52
C ASN A 204 -3.15 -8.79 -3.01
N ILE A 205 -4.44 -8.99 -3.32
CA ILE A 205 -4.90 -9.13 -4.71
C ILE A 205 -4.83 -7.81 -5.51
N ASN A 206 -4.99 -6.66 -4.85
CA ASN A 206 -4.84 -5.36 -5.48
C ASN A 206 -3.37 -5.09 -5.79
N SER A 207 -2.48 -5.33 -4.81
CA SER A 207 -1.04 -5.18 -4.99
C SER A 207 -0.54 -6.06 -6.13
N MET A 208 -0.96 -7.32 -6.20
CA MET A 208 -0.64 -8.22 -7.31
C MET A 208 -1.02 -7.60 -8.67
N GLY A 209 -2.25 -7.07 -8.78
CA GLY A 209 -2.73 -6.42 -10.00
C GLY A 209 -1.87 -5.21 -10.40
N PHE A 210 -1.58 -4.32 -9.44
CA PHE A 210 -0.76 -3.13 -9.68
C PHE A 210 0.66 -3.50 -10.11
N TYR A 211 1.32 -4.40 -9.39
CA TYR A 211 2.68 -4.81 -9.68
C TYR A 211 2.79 -5.49 -11.06
N ARG A 212 1.87 -6.40 -11.41
CA ARG A 212 1.89 -7.06 -12.73
C ARG A 212 1.60 -6.10 -13.87
N SER A 213 0.70 -5.15 -13.67
CA SER A 213 0.43 -4.08 -14.64
C SER A 213 1.67 -3.21 -14.88
N ALA A 214 2.33 -2.80 -13.78
CA ALA A 214 3.58 -2.04 -13.86
C ALA A 214 4.70 -2.85 -14.55
N ALA A 215 4.87 -4.13 -14.21
CA ALA A 215 5.86 -5.01 -14.84
C ALA A 215 5.64 -5.13 -16.35
N ALA A 216 4.39 -5.30 -16.80
CA ALA A 216 4.05 -5.35 -18.21
C ALA A 216 4.40 -4.03 -18.92
N ARG A 217 4.15 -2.88 -18.28
CA ARG A 217 4.51 -1.56 -18.82
C ARG A 217 6.02 -1.41 -18.97
N GLU A 218 6.82 -1.81 -17.97
CA GLU A 218 8.28 -1.71 -18.05
C GLU A 218 8.85 -2.53 -19.21
N ARG A 219 8.32 -3.75 -19.43
CA ARG A 219 8.72 -4.61 -20.56
C ARG A 219 8.35 -4.02 -21.91
N MET A 220 7.15 -3.45 -22.02
CA MET A 220 6.70 -2.76 -23.23
C MET A 220 7.67 -1.62 -23.58
N MET A 221 8.01 -0.78 -22.60
CA MET A 221 8.96 0.33 -22.79
C MET A 221 10.38 -0.16 -23.13
N ALA A 222 10.80 -1.32 -22.62
CA ALA A 222 12.08 -1.93 -22.96
C ALA A 222 12.10 -2.66 -24.32
N ASN A 223 10.96 -2.74 -25.02
CA ASN A 223 10.74 -3.63 -26.16
C ASN A 223 11.21 -5.07 -25.85
N TYR A 224 10.85 -5.56 -24.67
CA TYR A 224 11.18 -6.89 -24.17
C TYR A 224 9.93 -7.77 -24.16
N ARG A 225 10.03 -8.96 -24.76
CA ARG A 225 8.97 -9.97 -24.75
C ARG A 225 9.46 -11.17 -23.95
N LEU A 226 8.63 -11.67 -23.03
CA LEU A 226 8.89 -12.97 -22.42
C LEU A 226 8.84 -14.03 -23.53
N GLY A 227 9.80 -14.95 -23.52
CA GLY A 227 9.83 -16.05 -24.49
C GLY A 227 8.50 -16.81 -24.47
N SER A 228 7.97 -17.09 -25.67
CA SER A 228 6.78 -17.91 -25.90
C SER A 228 6.99 -19.36 -25.47
#